data_AF-A0A1T4QU86-F1
#
_entry.id   AF-A0A1T4QU86-F1
#
_cell.length_a   1.000
_cell.length_b   1.000
_cell.length_c   1.000
_cell.angle_alpha   90.00
_cell.angle_beta   90.00
_cell.angle_gamma   90.00
#
_symmetry.space_group_name_H-M   'P 1'
#
loop_
_entity.id
_entity.type
_entity.pdbx_description
1 polymer ?
#
loop_
_entity_poly.entity_id
_entity_poly.type
_entity_poly.pdbx_seq_one_letter_code
_entity_poly.pdbx_strand_id
1 'polypeptide(L)'
;MQSEEPGAVVPHAGICAGQLAFLFRLRKLGGIILSTPRRKRLNRKGRLQAAKKWIPTYEGKNLVRGYKKWFGVDFICAIKELEMLGHEINEKYKKQILKQEEAKRKAAKERKRSKKEELIDDPSWQNAKFYFIAGYTSNGVPYGITWEEYEEKYSETNQDDTSDDSQDNLNNDFFDDVPF
;
A
#
# COMPACT_ATOMS: atom_id res chain seq x y z
N MET A 1 -33.69 23.54 -74.43
CA MET A 1 -34.47 23.99 -73.25
C MET A 1 -34.91 22.73 -72.53
N GLN A 2 -34.69 22.66 -71.20
CA GLN A 2 -34.73 21.47 -70.32
C GLN A 2 -33.45 20.62 -70.47
N SER A 3 -32.33 20.79 -69.75
CA SER A 3 -31.96 21.17 -68.36
C SER A 3 -32.24 20.09 -67.30
N GLU A 4 -31.12 19.66 -66.64
CA GLU A 4 -30.97 19.06 -65.29
C GLU A 4 -31.31 17.56 -65.12
N GLU A 5 -30.57 16.67 -64.43
CA GLU A 5 -29.36 16.66 -63.56
C GLU A 5 -28.84 15.20 -63.42
N PRO A 6 -27.55 14.96 -63.07
CA PRO A 6 -26.99 13.63 -62.75
C PRO A 6 -27.08 13.29 -61.25
N GLY A 7 -27.71 12.16 -60.89
CA GLY A 7 -27.97 11.80 -59.50
C GLY A 7 -27.74 10.33 -59.12
N ALA A 8 -27.06 10.15 -57.99
CA ALA A 8 -27.05 9.00 -57.08
C ALA A 8 -26.09 7.81 -57.37
N VAL A 9 -24.88 7.97 -56.86
CA VAL A 9 -24.02 6.89 -56.34
C VAL A 9 -24.78 6.18 -55.21
N VAL A 10 -24.93 4.85 -55.30
CA VAL A 10 -25.51 4.02 -54.24
C VAL A 10 -24.38 3.30 -53.48
N PRO A 11 -24.04 3.69 -52.24
CA PRO A 11 -23.21 2.85 -51.37
C PRO A 11 -24.09 1.78 -50.72
N HIS A 12 -23.94 0.53 -51.15
CA HIS A 12 -24.65 -0.59 -50.56
C HIS A 12 -24.03 -0.96 -49.21
N ALA A 13 -24.78 -0.63 -48.16
CA ALA A 13 -24.91 -1.32 -46.87
C ALA A 13 -23.63 -1.77 -46.15
N GLY A 14 -23.36 -1.06 -45.04
CA GLY A 14 -22.45 -1.47 -44.00
C GLY A 14 -22.88 -2.77 -43.32
N ILE A 15 -21.91 -3.64 -43.09
CA ILE A 15 -22.01 -4.70 -42.08
C ILE A 15 -21.70 -4.03 -40.74
N CYS A 16 -22.77 -3.63 -40.05
CA CYS A 16 -22.73 -3.30 -38.63
C CYS A 16 -22.36 -4.57 -37.85
N ALA A 17 -21.07 -4.76 -37.54
CA ALA A 17 -20.66 -5.65 -36.45
C ALA A 17 -20.80 -4.91 -35.11
N GLY A 18 -22.00 -4.40 -34.84
CA GLY A 18 -22.43 -3.99 -33.51
C GLY A 18 -22.75 -5.23 -32.70
N GLN A 19 -21.73 -5.96 -32.26
CA GLN A 19 -21.89 -7.01 -31.25
C GLN A 19 -20.58 -7.17 -30.48
N LEU A 20 -20.51 -6.44 -29.36
CA LEU A 20 -20.00 -6.88 -28.04
C LEU A 20 -19.82 -5.68 -27.10
N ALA A 21 -20.83 -4.81 -27.03
CA ALA A 21 -21.01 -3.97 -25.86
C ALA A 21 -21.79 -4.78 -24.82
N PHE A 22 -21.09 -5.28 -23.80
CA PHE A 22 -21.51 -5.42 -22.40
C PHE A 22 -20.75 -6.60 -21.78
N LEU A 23 -19.70 -6.31 -21.00
CA LEU A 23 -19.35 -7.03 -19.76
C LEU A 23 -18.18 -6.29 -19.08
N PHE A 24 -18.42 -5.04 -18.67
CA PHE A 24 -17.52 -4.35 -17.72
C PHE A 24 -18.31 -3.67 -16.61
N ARG A 25 -19.18 -4.44 -15.96
CA ARG A 25 -19.65 -4.17 -14.61
C ARG A 25 -19.59 -5.45 -13.80
N LEU A 26 -18.44 -5.72 -13.19
CA LEU A 26 -18.32 -6.78 -12.19
C LEU A 26 -19.04 -6.33 -10.91
N ARG A 27 -20.32 -6.69 -10.83
CA ARG A 27 -21.11 -6.70 -9.60
C ARG A 27 -20.79 -8.03 -8.91
N LYS A 28 -20.38 -7.92 -7.64
CA LYS A 28 -20.04 -9.01 -6.73
C LYS A 28 -21.27 -9.92 -6.57
N LEU A 29 -21.28 -11.06 -7.25
CA LEU A 29 -22.19 -12.17 -7.01
C LEU A 29 -21.34 -13.44 -6.93
N GLY A 30 -21.48 -14.16 -5.81
CA GLY A 30 -21.21 -15.60 -5.66
C GLY A 30 -19.86 -16.16 -6.13
N GLY A 31 -18.96 -16.41 -5.19
CA GLY A 31 -18.30 -17.73 -5.09
C GLY A 31 -17.29 -18.17 -6.16
N ILE A 32 -16.85 -17.33 -7.08
CA ILE A 32 -15.70 -17.64 -7.95
C ILE A 32 -14.69 -16.51 -7.82
N ILE A 33 -13.49 -16.81 -7.35
CA ILE A 33 -12.35 -15.87 -7.38
C ILE A 33 -12.06 -15.61 -8.86
N LEU A 34 -12.67 -14.57 -9.44
CA LEU A 34 -12.34 -14.14 -10.78
C LEU A 34 -10.87 -13.71 -10.76
N SER A 35 -10.01 -14.61 -11.23
CA SER A 35 -8.59 -14.34 -11.33
C SER A 35 -8.38 -13.04 -12.11
N THR A 36 -7.46 -12.20 -11.62
CA THR A 36 -7.14 -10.92 -12.27
C THR A 36 -6.89 -11.18 -13.77
N PRO A 37 -7.63 -10.51 -14.69
CA PRO A 37 -7.52 -10.77 -16.12
C PRO A 37 -6.06 -10.76 -16.59
N ARG A 38 -5.66 -11.72 -17.44
CA ARG A 38 -4.27 -11.90 -17.91
C ARG A 38 -3.60 -10.59 -18.33
N ARG A 39 -4.33 -9.73 -19.06
CA ARG A 39 -3.84 -8.43 -19.53
C ARG A 39 -3.37 -7.48 -18.42
N LYS A 40 -3.92 -7.59 -17.21
CA LYS A 40 -3.53 -6.80 -16.03
C LYS A 40 -2.32 -7.36 -15.29
N ARG A 41 -1.89 -8.58 -15.63
CA ARG A 41 -0.74 -9.27 -15.03
C ARG A 41 0.51 -9.19 -15.93
N LEU A 42 0.44 -8.44 -17.02
CA LEU A 42 1.55 -8.27 -17.97
C LEU A 42 2.67 -7.42 -17.36
N ASN A 43 3.91 -7.81 -17.63
CA ASN A 43 5.08 -6.98 -17.37
C ASN A 43 5.12 -5.77 -18.33
N ARG A 44 6.00 -4.79 -18.09
CA ARG A 44 6.10 -3.56 -18.89
C ARG A 44 6.31 -3.82 -20.38
N LYS A 45 7.21 -4.75 -20.74
CA LYS A 45 7.48 -5.11 -22.14
C LYS A 45 6.24 -5.67 -22.84
N GLY A 46 5.54 -6.59 -22.17
CA GLY A 46 4.30 -7.19 -22.66
C GLY A 46 3.17 -6.17 -22.79
N ARG A 47 3.05 -5.21 -21.85
CA ARG A 47 2.11 -4.10 -21.96
C ARG A 47 2.40 -3.22 -23.17
N LEU A 48 3.66 -2.86 -23.42
CA LEU A 48 4.04 -2.05 -24.60
C LEU A 48 3.71 -2.75 -25.92
N GLN A 49 3.97 -4.07 -26.02
CA GLN A 49 3.62 -4.84 -27.21
C GLN A 49 2.09 -4.95 -27.41
N ALA A 50 1.35 -5.22 -26.34
CA ALA A 50 -0.12 -5.29 -26.38
C ALA A 50 -0.76 -3.93 -26.66
N ALA A 51 -0.17 -2.85 -26.14
CA ALA A 51 -0.63 -1.48 -26.31
C ALA A 51 -0.65 -1.05 -27.78
N LYS A 52 0.39 -1.40 -28.56
CA LYS A 52 0.44 -1.10 -30.00
C LYS A 52 -0.80 -1.61 -30.75
N LYS A 53 -1.31 -2.80 -30.37
CA LYS A 53 -2.52 -3.38 -30.95
C LYS A 53 -3.81 -2.81 -30.37
N TRP A 54 -3.78 -2.43 -29.09
CA TRP A 54 -4.96 -1.96 -28.36
C TRP A 54 -5.31 -0.50 -28.62
N ILE A 55 -4.31 0.37 -28.83
CA ILE A 55 -4.51 1.82 -29.01
C ILE A 55 -5.40 2.14 -30.22
N PRO A 56 -5.22 1.53 -31.41
CA PRO A 56 -6.10 1.77 -32.56
C PRO A 56 -7.56 1.35 -32.30
N THR A 57 -7.78 0.35 -31.46
CA THR A 57 -9.12 -0.14 -31.09
C THR A 57 -9.77 0.70 -29.98
N TYR A 58 -9.06 1.68 -29.41
CA TYR A 58 -9.56 2.44 -28.27
C TYR A 58 -10.38 3.66 -28.71
N GLU A 59 -11.69 3.61 -28.46
CA GLU A 59 -12.65 4.68 -28.83
C GLU A 59 -12.86 5.74 -27.73
N GLY A 60 -12.21 5.58 -26.57
CA GLY A 60 -12.46 6.45 -25.42
C GLY A 60 -11.79 7.82 -25.52
N LYS A 61 -12.44 8.86 -24.97
CA LYS A 61 -11.91 10.25 -24.97
C LYS A 61 -10.54 10.40 -24.30
N ASN A 62 -10.31 9.65 -23.22
CA ASN A 62 -9.10 9.80 -22.39
C ASN A 62 -8.20 8.57 -22.56
N LEU A 63 -7.16 8.67 -23.40
CA LEU A 63 -6.23 7.58 -23.65
C LEU A 63 -5.52 7.10 -22.38
N VAL A 64 -5.02 8.03 -21.56
CA VAL A 64 -4.34 7.71 -20.29
C VAL A 64 -5.24 6.94 -19.33
N ARG A 65 -6.49 7.39 -19.17
CA ARG A 65 -7.47 6.74 -18.30
C ARG A 65 -7.87 5.37 -18.81
N GLY A 66 -8.02 5.23 -20.13
CA GLY A 66 -8.29 3.95 -20.79
C GLY A 66 -7.15 2.96 -20.56
N TYR A 67 -5.92 3.40 -20.82
CA TYR A 67 -4.70 2.60 -20.68
C TYR A 67 -4.56 2.09 -19.25
N LYS A 68 -4.68 3.01 -18.28
CA LYS A 68 -4.68 2.71 -16.85
C LYS A 68 -5.69 1.62 -16.49
N LYS A 69 -6.94 1.75 -16.94
CA LYS A 69 -8.02 0.81 -16.62
C LYS A 69 -7.82 -0.55 -17.31
N TRP A 70 -7.34 -0.54 -18.56
CA TRP A 70 -7.18 -1.74 -19.38
C TRP A 70 -6.08 -2.65 -18.84
N PHE A 71 -4.90 -2.08 -18.58
CA PHE A 71 -3.71 -2.78 -18.09
C PHE A 71 -3.57 -2.82 -16.57
N GLY A 72 -4.41 -2.08 -15.82
CA GLY A 72 -4.37 -2.09 -14.36
C GLY A 72 -3.13 -1.41 -13.76
N VAL A 73 -2.60 -0.39 -14.44
CA VAL A 73 -1.41 0.37 -14.00
C VAL A 73 -1.79 1.67 -13.29
N ASP A 74 -0.81 2.42 -12.77
CA ASP A 74 -1.01 3.78 -12.26
C ASP A 74 -1.01 4.83 -13.36
N PHE A 75 -1.52 6.02 -13.06
CA PHE A 75 -1.55 7.12 -14.03
C PHE A 75 -0.15 7.53 -14.49
N ILE A 76 0.83 7.58 -13.58
CA ILE A 76 2.23 7.91 -13.90
C ILE A 76 2.82 6.87 -14.85
N CYS A 77 2.53 5.59 -14.64
CA CYS A 77 2.98 4.51 -15.51
C CYS A 77 2.33 4.60 -16.89
N ALA A 78 1.02 4.86 -16.95
CA ALA A 78 0.29 5.02 -18.20
C ALA A 78 0.83 6.19 -19.04
N ILE A 79 1.13 7.34 -18.42
CA ILE A 79 1.71 8.50 -19.12
C ILE A 79 3.08 8.14 -19.72
N LYS A 80 3.99 7.60 -18.91
CA LYS A 80 5.33 7.20 -19.38
C LYS A 80 5.27 6.16 -20.50
N GLU A 81 4.38 5.18 -20.39
CA GLU A 81 4.21 4.13 -21.39
C GLU A 81 3.63 4.66 -22.70
N LEU A 82 2.71 5.62 -22.64
CA LEU A 82 2.17 6.29 -23.82
C LEU A 82 3.19 7.21 -24.49
N GLU A 83 4.01 7.94 -23.73
CA GLU A 83 5.10 8.76 -24.25
C GLU A 83 6.14 7.91 -25.00
N MET A 84 6.51 6.75 -24.46
CA MET A 84 7.43 5.82 -25.14
C MET A 84 6.84 5.23 -26.43
N LEU A 85 5.52 5.21 -26.57
CA LEU A 85 4.84 4.78 -27.80
C LEU A 85 4.66 5.93 -28.79
N GLY A 86 5.09 7.15 -28.44
CA GLY A 86 5.01 8.35 -29.29
C GLY A 86 3.72 9.15 -29.12
N HIS A 87 2.93 8.91 -28.08
CA HIS A 87 1.73 9.70 -27.81
C HIS A 87 2.04 10.89 -26.91
N GLU A 88 1.86 12.08 -27.45
CA GLU A 88 2.03 13.32 -26.70
C GLU A 88 0.84 13.56 -25.77
N ILE A 89 1.12 13.63 -24.46
CA ILE A 89 0.15 14.00 -23.44
C ILE A 89 0.37 15.45 -23.05
N ASN A 90 -0.72 16.20 -22.88
CA ASN A 90 -0.68 17.60 -22.45
C ASN A 90 0.03 17.77 -21.09
N GLU A 91 0.99 18.69 -21.01
CA GLU A 91 1.79 18.91 -19.80
C GLU A 91 0.98 19.39 -18.58
N LYS A 92 -0.03 20.24 -18.79
CA LYS A 92 -0.92 20.70 -17.70
C LYS A 92 -1.64 19.51 -17.08
N TYR A 93 -2.08 18.57 -17.92
CA TYR A 93 -2.70 17.33 -17.46
C TYR A 93 -1.71 16.46 -16.68
N LYS A 94 -0.45 16.32 -17.14
CA LYS A 94 0.60 15.59 -16.40
C LYS A 94 0.82 16.19 -15.01
N LYS A 95 0.99 17.50 -14.91
CA LYS A 95 1.20 18.22 -13.65
C LYS A 95 0.03 18.01 -12.69
N GLN A 96 -1.21 18.08 -13.18
CA GLN A 96 -2.40 17.81 -12.39
C GLN A 96 -2.41 16.38 -11.83
N ILE A 97 -2.11 15.38 -12.65
CA ILE A 97 -2.07 13.98 -12.24
C ILE A 97 -0.97 13.75 -11.19
N LEU A 98 0.22 14.32 -11.38
CA LEU A 98 1.32 14.19 -10.43
C LEU A 98 0.95 14.77 -9.06
N LYS A 99 0.39 15.99 -9.04
CA LYS A 99 -0.08 16.64 -7.81
C LYS A 99 -1.14 15.81 -7.08
N GLN A 100 -2.08 15.22 -7.82
CA GLN A 100 -3.11 14.36 -7.24
C GLN A 100 -2.53 13.06 -6.67
N GLU A 101 -1.58 12.44 -7.35
CA GLU A 101 -0.96 11.20 -6.89
C GLU A 101 -0.09 11.44 -5.65
N GLU A 102 0.65 12.55 -5.61
CA GLU A 102 1.41 12.97 -4.44
C GLU A 102 0.51 13.24 -3.23
N ALA A 103 -0.58 14.00 -3.42
CA ALA A 103 -1.55 14.26 -2.36
C ALA A 103 -2.15 12.96 -1.80
N LYS A 104 -2.50 11.99 -2.66
CA LYS A 104 -2.99 10.68 -2.24
C LYS A 104 -1.96 9.90 -1.45
N ARG A 105 -0.70 9.88 -1.89
CA ARG A 105 0.40 9.21 -1.18
C ARG A 105 0.63 9.84 0.20
N LYS A 106 0.59 11.17 0.29
CA LYS A 106 0.71 11.90 1.56
C LYS A 106 -0.43 11.55 2.51
N ALA A 107 -1.68 11.66 2.06
CA ALA A 107 -2.86 11.33 2.87
C ALA A 107 -2.86 9.86 3.34
N ALA A 108 -2.44 8.92 2.47
CA ALA A 108 -2.31 7.51 2.85
C ALA A 108 -1.23 7.27 3.91
N LYS A 109 -0.10 8.00 3.83
CA LYS A 109 0.97 7.93 4.83
C LYS A 109 0.51 8.49 6.17
N GLU A 110 -0.18 9.62 6.16
CA GLU A 110 -0.73 10.26 7.35
C GLU A 110 -1.75 9.37 8.05
N ARG A 111 -2.72 8.80 7.31
CA ARG A 111 -3.68 7.82 7.86
C ARG A 111 -3.01 6.59 8.47
N LYS A 112 -1.91 6.11 7.86
CA LYS A 112 -1.14 4.99 8.43
C LYS A 112 -0.43 5.39 9.72
N ARG A 113 0.08 6.63 9.79
CA ARG A 113 0.74 7.16 10.99
C ARG A 113 -0.27 7.34 12.12
N SER A 114 -1.41 8.00 11.86
CA SER A 114 -2.45 8.21 12.86
C SER A 114 -2.99 6.88 13.40
N LYS A 115 -3.22 5.88 12.54
CA LYS A 115 -3.65 4.54 12.97
C LYS A 115 -2.59 3.83 13.82
N LYS A 116 -1.29 4.05 13.53
CA LYS A 116 -0.20 3.49 14.34
C LYS A 116 -0.14 4.18 15.71
N GLU A 117 -0.38 5.48 15.75
CA GLU A 117 -0.41 6.28 16.98
C GLU A 117 -1.60 5.89 17.86
N GLU A 118 -2.80 5.77 17.29
CA GLU A 118 -4.00 5.24 17.95
C GLU A 118 -3.77 3.81 18.52
N LEU A 119 -3.02 2.96 17.82
CA LEU A 119 -2.65 1.63 18.30
C LEU A 119 -1.67 1.66 19.49
N ILE A 120 -0.79 2.67 19.55
CA ILE A 120 0.17 2.84 20.65
C ILE A 120 -0.52 3.45 21.87
N ASP A 121 -1.45 4.37 21.65
CA ASP A 121 -2.19 5.11 22.68
C ASP A 121 -3.36 4.32 23.28
N ASP A 122 -3.78 3.22 22.64
CA ASP A 122 -4.75 2.28 23.20
C ASP A 122 -4.15 1.50 24.39
N PRO A 123 -4.61 1.70 25.63
CA PRO A 123 -4.12 0.95 26.80
C PRO A 123 -4.62 -0.50 26.81
N SER A 124 -5.49 -0.92 25.89
CA SER A 124 -6.05 -2.28 25.86
C SER A 124 -4.98 -3.35 25.58
N TRP A 125 -3.95 -3.01 24.79
CA TRP A 125 -2.75 -3.86 24.60
C TRP A 125 -1.84 -3.88 25.86
N GLN A 126 -2.02 -2.90 26.73
CA GLN A 126 -1.36 -2.75 28.04
C GLN A 126 -2.26 -3.22 29.18
N ASN A 127 -3.12 -4.23 28.96
CA ASN A 127 -3.68 -5.00 30.08
C ASN A 127 -2.56 -5.89 30.67
N ALA A 128 -1.53 -5.20 31.15
CA ALA A 128 -0.24 -5.68 31.57
C ALA A 128 -0.41 -6.26 32.97
N LYS A 129 -1.03 -7.44 33.06
CA LYS A 129 -1.03 -8.23 34.31
C LYS A 129 0.41 -8.49 34.80
N PHE A 130 1.36 -8.52 33.87
CA PHE A 130 2.77 -8.80 34.14
C PHE A 130 3.64 -7.57 33.92
N TYR A 131 4.52 -7.30 34.88
CA TYR A 131 5.67 -6.40 34.77
C TYR A 131 6.70 -6.98 33.80
N PHE A 132 6.96 -8.29 33.88
CA PHE A 132 7.91 -9.00 33.03
C PHE A 132 7.44 -10.41 32.71
N ILE A 133 7.32 -10.78 31.43
CA ILE A 133 6.96 -12.15 31.00
C ILE A 133 8.24 -12.94 30.75
N ALA A 134 8.49 -13.97 31.56
CA ALA A 134 9.66 -14.84 31.43
C ALA A 134 9.50 -15.85 30.28
N GLY A 135 8.26 -16.19 29.91
CA GLY A 135 7.98 -17.09 28.81
C GLY A 135 6.49 -17.42 28.64
N TYR A 136 6.24 -18.33 27.70
CA TYR A 136 4.91 -18.89 27.43
C TYR A 136 4.95 -20.41 27.66
N THR A 137 3.92 -20.94 28.32
CA THR A 137 3.73 -22.39 28.46
C THR A 137 3.35 -23.03 27.12
N SER A 138 3.39 -24.36 27.02
CA SER A 138 2.98 -25.11 25.82
C SER A 138 1.55 -24.79 25.35
N ASN A 139 0.70 -24.35 26.28
CA ASN A 139 -0.69 -23.97 26.02
C ASN A 139 -0.86 -22.47 25.70
N GLY A 140 0.24 -21.71 25.55
CA GLY A 140 0.22 -20.29 25.19
C GLY A 140 -0.15 -19.35 26.34
N VAL A 141 -0.20 -19.84 27.58
CA VAL A 141 -0.43 -18.99 28.76
C VAL A 141 0.89 -18.33 29.17
N PRO A 142 0.96 -16.99 29.26
CA PRO A 142 2.16 -16.28 29.71
C PRO A 142 2.38 -16.47 31.21
N TYR A 143 3.64 -16.61 31.63
CA TYR A 143 4.05 -16.56 33.03
C TYR A 143 5.23 -15.61 33.21
N GLY A 144 5.31 -15.01 34.40
CA GLY A 144 6.26 -13.94 34.67
C GLY A 144 5.94 -13.21 35.96
N ILE A 145 6.63 -12.10 36.20
CA ILE A 145 6.49 -11.24 37.38
C ILE A 145 5.30 -10.31 37.17
N THR A 146 4.37 -10.25 38.12
CA THR A 146 3.25 -9.30 38.11
C THR A 146 3.67 -7.94 38.67
N TRP A 147 2.87 -6.90 38.41
CA TRP A 147 3.13 -5.59 39.04
C TRP A 147 3.03 -5.65 40.56
N GLU A 148 2.09 -6.44 41.09
CA GLU A 148 1.91 -6.65 42.53
C GLU A 148 3.17 -7.26 43.17
N GLU A 149 3.72 -8.33 42.57
CA GLU A 149 4.95 -8.98 43.05
C GLU A 149 6.18 -8.05 42.96
N TYR A 150 6.24 -7.22 41.91
CA TYR A 150 7.33 -6.25 41.75
C TYR A 150 7.25 -5.14 42.80
N GLU A 151 6.07 -4.60 43.05
CA GLU A 151 5.83 -3.54 44.05
C GLU A 151 6.08 -4.03 45.47
N GLU A 152 5.64 -5.24 45.81
CA GLU A 152 5.87 -5.86 47.12
C GLU A 152 7.38 -5.99 47.41
N LYS A 153 8.13 -6.55 46.46
CA LYS A 153 9.59 -6.69 46.58
C LYS A 153 10.31 -5.35 46.74
N TYR A 154 9.88 -4.32 46.02
CA TYR A 154 10.47 -2.98 46.12
C TYR A 154 10.20 -2.33 47.49
N SER A 155 9.04 -2.59 48.07
CA SER A 155 8.67 -2.06 49.39
C SER A 155 9.48 -2.68 50.53
N GLU A 156 9.84 -3.96 50.41
CA GLU A 156 10.68 -4.68 51.38
C GLU A 156 12.13 -4.18 51.39
N THR A 157 12.71 -3.87 50.23
CA THR A 157 14.09 -3.38 50.14
C THR A 157 14.34 -1.97 50.71
N ASN A 158 13.29 -1.21 51.04
CA ASN A 158 13.43 0.13 51.63
C ASN A 158 13.29 0.15 53.17
N GLN A 159 13.27 -1.02 53.83
CA GLN A 159 13.20 -1.13 55.29
C GLN A 159 14.52 -1.60 55.96
N ASP A 160 15.64 -1.63 55.23
CA ASP A 160 16.96 -1.98 55.78
C ASP A 160 17.98 -0.82 55.78
N ASP A 161 17.52 0.43 55.68
CA ASP A 161 18.37 1.60 55.97
C ASP A 161 18.09 2.11 57.40
N THR A 162 18.49 1.32 58.40
CA THR A 162 18.82 1.87 59.71
C THR A 162 20.14 1.28 60.24
N SER A 163 21.17 2.13 60.17
CA SER A 163 22.38 2.23 61.01
C SER A 163 23.37 1.05 61.05
N ASP A 164 24.60 1.27 60.56
CA ASP A 164 25.74 1.51 61.46
C ASP A 164 26.88 2.31 60.79
N ASP A 165 27.37 3.31 61.52
CA ASP A 165 28.50 4.18 61.19
C ASP A 165 29.83 3.47 61.48
N SER A 166 30.80 3.52 60.57
CA SER A 166 32.23 3.73 60.91
C SER A 166 33.09 3.95 59.66
N GLN A 167 34.01 4.90 59.82
CA GLN A 167 34.82 5.58 58.83
C GLN A 167 35.93 4.72 58.18
N ASP A 168 36.21 5.07 56.93
CA ASP A 168 37.51 5.22 56.26
C ASP A 168 38.63 4.19 56.54
N ASN A 169 38.96 3.39 55.51
CA ASN A 169 40.33 3.47 54.98
C ASN A 169 40.44 3.00 53.52
N LEU A 170 41.10 3.84 52.74
CA LEU A 170 41.57 3.63 51.38
C LEU A 170 42.47 2.39 51.34
N ASN A 171 42.24 1.51 50.35
CA ASN A 171 43.27 0.92 49.52
C ASN A 171 42.62 0.37 48.24
N ASN A 172 42.71 1.16 47.18
CA ASN A 172 42.68 0.66 45.81
C ASN A 172 43.88 -0.27 45.65
N ASP A 173 43.68 -1.57 45.37
CA ASP A 173 44.71 -2.48 44.83
C ASP A 173 44.11 -3.87 44.50
N PHE A 174 43.11 -3.95 43.63
CA PHE A 174 42.65 -5.28 43.16
C PHE A 174 42.06 -5.25 41.74
N PHE A 175 42.79 -4.66 40.80
CA PHE A 175 42.45 -4.80 39.38
C PHE A 175 43.70 -4.86 38.50
N ASP A 176 44.59 -5.81 38.80
CA ASP A 176 45.75 -6.10 37.95
C ASP A 176 45.98 -7.61 37.87
N ASP A 177 45.03 -8.37 37.31
CA ASP A 177 45.32 -9.70 36.73
C ASP A 177 44.10 -10.25 35.95
N VAL A 178 43.92 -9.76 34.71
CA VAL A 178 43.06 -10.41 33.71
C VAL A 178 43.96 -10.97 32.60
N PRO A 179 44.23 -12.29 32.55
CA PRO A 179 45.00 -12.86 31.46
C PRO A 179 44.13 -13.01 30.19
N PHE A 180 44.74 -12.64 29.06
CA PHE A 180 44.19 -12.70 27.69
C PHE A 180 44.05 -14.14 27.17
#